data_AF-A0A6G9CS84-F1
#
_entry.id   AF-A0A6G9CS84-F1
#
_cell.length_a   1.000
_cell.length_b   1.000
_cell.length_c   1.000
_cell.angle_alpha   90.00
_cell.angle_beta   90.00
_cell.angle_gamma   90.00
#
_symmetry.space_group_name_H-M   'P 1'
#
loop_
_entity.id
_entity.type
_entity.pdbx_description
1 polymer ?
#
loop_
_entity_poly.entity_id
_entity_poly.type
_entity_poly.pdbx_seq_one_letter_code
_entity_poly.pdbx_strand_id
1 'polypeptide(L)' 'MLSTDNPEQTITLTAEKVVAPHLRGIDLPGEVRHLDGLFWDKRQGFTYGPGFKAYASDFPPGTKLTVTARIELPAEESL' A
#
# COMPACT_ATOMS: atom_id res chain seq x y z
N MET A 1 9.43 11.90 -3.49
CA MET A 1 10.00 12.19 -2.16
C MET A 1 9.67 13.64 -1.87
N LEU A 2 9.30 13.96 -0.64
CA LEU A 2 8.91 15.33 -0.25
C LEU A 2 10.15 16.24 -0.23
N SER A 3 9.98 17.48 -0.67
CA SER A 3 11.01 18.52 -0.72
C SER A 3 10.37 19.91 -0.61
N THR A 4 11.18 20.96 -0.61
CA THR A 4 10.71 22.36 -0.65
C THR A 4 9.88 22.65 -1.91
N ASP A 5 10.26 22.08 -3.07
CA ASP A 5 9.55 22.25 -4.34
C ASP A 5 8.40 21.24 -4.52
N ASN A 6 8.25 20.30 -3.57
CA ASN A 6 7.20 19.30 -3.56
C ASN A 6 6.80 18.98 -2.11
N PRO A 7 6.12 19.91 -1.42
CA PRO A 7 5.81 19.78 0.00
C PRO A 7 4.67 18.80 0.28
N GLU A 8 3.97 18.31 -0.74
CA GLU A 8 2.87 17.35 -0.59
C GLU A 8 3.03 16.15 -1.52
N GLN A 9 2.74 14.96 -1.01
CA GLN A 9 2.71 13.74 -1.79
C GLN A 9 1.57 12.86 -1.32
N THR A 10 0.78 12.35 -2.27
CA THR A 10 -0.28 11.38 -2.01
C THR A 10 0.05 10.05 -2.65
N ILE A 11 -0.16 8.96 -1.91
CA ILE A 11 -0.14 7.59 -2.43
C ILE A 11 -1.49 6.92 -2.16
N THR A 12 -1.88 6.00 -3.03
CA THR A 12 -3.08 5.16 -2.83
C THR A 12 -2.69 3.71 -3.02
N LEU A 13 -3.05 2.88 -2.06
CA LEU A 13 -2.85 1.44 -2.07
C LEU A 13 -4.21 0.74 -2.09
N THR A 14 -4.33 -0.36 -2.80
CA THR A 14 -5.57 -1.15 -2.89
C THR A 14 -5.39 -2.52 -2.24
N ALA A 15 -6.34 -2.93 -1.39
CA ALA A 15 -6.34 -4.26 -0.79
C ALA A 15 -6.81 -5.31 -1.80
N GLU A 16 -5.93 -6.23 -2.19
CA GLU A 16 -6.20 -7.22 -3.24
C GLU A 16 -5.67 -8.62 -2.89
N LYS A 17 -6.24 -9.65 -3.52
CA LYS A 17 -5.66 -11.00 -3.48
C LYS A 17 -4.47 -11.09 -4.42
N VAL A 18 -3.42 -11.76 -3.98
CA VAL A 18 -2.21 -12.02 -4.79
C VAL A 18 -2.29 -13.40 -5.38
N VAL A 19 -2.03 -13.54 -6.67
CA VAL A 19 -1.87 -14.85 -7.31
C VAL A 19 -0.54 -15.44 -6.85
N ALA A 20 -0.58 -16.64 -6.26
CA ALA A 20 0.61 -17.34 -5.82
C ALA A 20 1.45 -17.75 -7.04
N PRO A 21 2.79 -17.75 -6.94
CA PRO A 21 3.65 -18.29 -7.98
C PRO A 21 3.27 -19.74 -8.30
N HIS A 22 3.19 -20.08 -9.58
CA HIS A 22 2.93 -21.46 -10.00
C HIS A 22 4.11 -22.35 -9.62
N LEU A 23 3.86 -23.40 -8.84
CA LEU A 23 4.85 -24.36 -8.39
C LEU A 23 4.70 -25.66 -9.20
N ARG A 24 5.66 -25.91 -10.10
CA ARG A 24 5.66 -27.14 -10.91
C ARG A 24 5.72 -28.37 -10.01
N GLY A 25 4.85 -29.35 -10.29
CA GLY A 25 4.78 -30.62 -9.55
C GLY A 25 3.97 -30.54 -8.24
N ILE A 26 3.50 -29.36 -7.88
CA ILE A 26 2.51 -29.16 -6.80
C ILE A 26 1.16 -28.77 -7.41
N ASP A 27 1.18 -27.88 -8.40
CA ASP A 27 -0.02 -27.27 -8.96
C ASP A 27 -0.56 -28.06 -10.15
N LEU A 28 -1.89 -28.25 -10.22
CA LEU A 28 -2.54 -28.88 -11.36
C LEU A 28 -2.56 -27.96 -12.59
N PRO A 29 -2.60 -28.52 -13.82
CA PRO A 29 -2.71 -27.71 -15.04
C PRO A 29 -3.95 -26.80 -15.00
N GLY A 30 -3.74 -25.49 -15.09
CA GLY A 30 -4.81 -24.48 -15.07
C GLY A 30 -5.28 -24.04 -13.68
N GLU A 31 -4.71 -24.59 -12.61
CA GLU A 31 -5.02 -24.18 -11.25
C GLU A 31 -4.40 -22.81 -10.93
N VAL A 32 -5.24 -21.86 -10.51
CA VAL A 32 -4.81 -20.55 -10.02
C VAL A 32 -4.98 -20.52 -8.51
N ARG A 33 -3.86 -20.46 -7.80
CA ARG A 33 -3.85 -20.30 -6.35
C ARG A 33 -3.64 -18.84 -5.98
N HIS A 34 -4.17 -18.45 -4.84
CA HIS A 34 -3.92 -17.16 -4.24
C HIS A 34 -3.13 -17.34 -2.96
N LEU A 35 -2.30 -16.36 -2.61
CA LEU A 35 -1.73 -16.28 -1.27
C LEU A 35 -2.87 -16.02 -0.27
N ASP A 36 -2.71 -16.55 0.94
CA ASP A 36 -3.68 -16.34 2.01
C ASP A 36 -3.75 -14.86 2.42
N GLY A 37 -4.98 -14.35 2.51
CA GLY A 37 -5.26 -12.98 2.92
C GLY A 37 -5.28 -11.94 1.79
N LEU A 38 -5.20 -10.67 2.19
CA LEU A 38 -5.17 -9.51 1.30
C LEU A 38 -3.85 -8.78 1.45
N PHE A 39 -3.48 -8.07 0.38
CA PHE A 39 -2.22 -7.36 0.25
C PHE A 39 -2.46 -5.99 -0.36
N TRP A 40 -1.80 -4.97 0.18
CA TRP A 40 -1.73 -3.65 -0.41
C TRP A 40 -0.94 -3.70 -1.72
N ASP A 41 -1.57 -3.32 -2.83
CA ASP A 41 -1.03 -3.30 -4.20
C ASP A 41 -0.30 -4.60 -4.58
N LYS A 42 -0.84 -5.74 -4.13
CA LYS A 42 -0.29 -7.08 -4.37
C LYS A 42 1.12 -7.34 -3.82
N ARG A 43 1.61 -6.49 -2.90
CA ARG A 43 2.99 -6.58 -2.38
C ARG A 43 3.06 -7.05 -0.93
N GLN A 44 2.34 -6.37 -0.04
CA GLN A 44 2.51 -6.55 1.40
C GLN A 44 1.18 -6.47 2.15
N GLY A 45 0.97 -7.37 3.11
CA GLY A 45 -0.26 -7.41 3.92
C GLY A 45 -0.35 -6.31 4.98
N PHE A 46 0.74 -5.55 5.19
CA PHE A 46 0.84 -4.51 6.21
C PHE A 46 1.55 -3.28 5.66
N THR A 47 1.08 -2.10 6.05
CA THR A 47 1.73 -0.83 5.76
C THR A 47 1.53 0.15 6.92
N TYR A 48 2.44 1.12 7.07
CA TYR A 48 2.44 2.04 8.20
C TYR A 48 3.11 3.37 7.84
N GLY A 49 2.87 4.38 8.66
CA GLY A 49 3.52 5.68 8.60
C GLY A 49 3.23 6.50 9.85
N PRO A 50 3.64 7.78 9.89
CA PRO A 50 3.32 8.65 11.02
C PRO A 50 1.80 8.73 11.25
N GLY A 51 1.35 8.33 12.44
CA GLY A 51 -0.05 8.39 12.83
C GLY A 51 -0.95 7.27 12.29
N PHE A 52 -0.43 6.28 11.54
CA PHE A 52 -1.25 5.16 11.08
C PHE A 52 -0.50 3.84 10.93
N LYS A 53 -1.25 2.75 11.03
CA LYS A 53 -0.85 1.39 10.65
C LYS A 53 -2.07 0.69 10.07
N ALA A 54 -1.90 -0.15 9.07
CA ALA A 54 -3.01 -0.82 8.41
C ALA A 54 -2.61 -2.22 7.92
N TYR A 55 -3.34 -3.23 8.40
CA TYR A 55 -3.30 -4.58 7.83
C TYR A 55 -4.39 -4.68 6.75
N ALA A 56 -4.03 -5.15 5.56
CA ALA A 56 -4.99 -5.31 4.46
C ALA A 56 -6.09 -6.33 4.79
N SER A 57 -5.81 -7.31 5.65
CA SER A 57 -6.75 -8.32 6.13
C SER A 57 -7.89 -7.77 6.98
N ASP A 58 -7.74 -6.57 7.55
CA ASP A 58 -8.76 -5.95 8.40
C ASP A 58 -9.89 -5.30 7.56
N PHE A 59 -9.75 -5.32 6.23
CA PHE A 59 -10.65 -4.64 5.29
C PHE A 59 -11.16 -5.59 4.19
N PRO A 60 -12.30 -5.29 3.55
CA PRO A 60 -12.76 -6.05 2.40
C PRO A 60 -11.86 -5.79 1.16
N PRO A 61 -11.80 -6.75 0.20
CA PRO A 61 -11.09 -6.55 -1.06
C PRO A 61 -11.58 -5.32 -1.83
N GLY A 62 -10.68 -4.62 -2.51
CA GLY A 62 -10.95 -3.37 -3.22
C GLY A 62 -10.92 -2.12 -2.33
N THR A 63 -10.71 -2.26 -1.01
CA THR A 63 -10.50 -1.12 -0.12
C THR A 63 -9.30 -0.29 -0.57
N LYS A 64 -9.46 1.02 -0.61
CA LYS A 64 -8.40 1.97 -0.92
C LYS A 64 -7.90 2.64 0.36
N LEU A 65 -6.60 2.51 0.62
CA LEU A 65 -5.89 3.28 1.63
C LEU A 65 -5.19 4.45 0.93
N THR A 66 -5.67 5.66 1.16
CA THR A 66 -5.06 6.89 0.63
C THR A 66 -4.31 7.58 1.75
N VAL A 67 -3.01 7.83 1.53
CA VAL A 67 -2.13 8.49 2.49
C VAL A 67 -1.57 9.75 1.83
N THR A 68 -1.83 10.89 2.45
CA THR A 68 -1.28 12.18 2.07
C THR A 68 -0.31 12.63 3.15
N ALA A 69 0.93 12.90 2.76
CA ALA A 69 1.92 13.53 3.61
C ALA A 69 2.18 14.95 3.08
N ARG A 70 2.08 15.94 3.97
CA ARG A 70 2.30 17.36 3.68
C ARG A 70 3.29 17.94 4.68
N ILE A 71 4.23 18.73 4.19
CA ILE A 71 5.17 19.53 4.97
C ILE A 71 4.75 20.99 4.86
N GLU A 72 4.49 21.62 6.01
CA GLU A 72 4.30 23.07 6.09
C GLU A 72 5.68 23.71 6.29
N LEU A 73 6.06 24.61 5.38
CA LEU A 73 7.29 25.39 5.52
C LEU A 73 7.04 26.58 6.45
N PRO A 74 8.03 26.99 7.26
CA PRO A 74 7.90 28.21 8.04
C PRO A 74 7.63 29.40 7.11
N ALA A 75 6.74 30.31 7.52
CA ALA A 75 6.64 31.59 6.85
C ALA A 75 8.01 32.29 6.97
N GLU A 76 8.51 32.89 5.88
CA GLU A 76 9.65 33.79 5.97
C GLU A 76 9.26 34.92 6.92
N GLU A 77 9.78 34.88 8.15
CA GLU A 77 9.79 36.05 9.00
C GLU A 77 10.75 37.03 8.32
N SER A 78 10.18 38.00 7.61
CA SER A 78 10.93 39.07 6.97
C SER A 78 11.68 39.83 8.07
N LEU A 79 12.98 39.57 8.19
CA LEU A 79 13.92 40.37 8.99
C LEU A 79 14.08 41.77 8.40
#